data_AF-A0A317UZ44-F1
#
_entry.id   AF-A0A317UZ44-F1
#
_cell.length_a   1.000
_cell.length_b   1.000
_cell.length_c   1.000
_cell.angle_alpha   90.00
_cell.angle_beta   90.00
_cell.angle_gamma   90.00
#
_symmetry.space_group_name_H-M   'P 1'
#
loop_
_entity.id
_entity.type
_entity.pdbx_description
1 polymer ?
#
loop_
_entity_poly.entity_id
_entity_poly.type
_entity_poly.pdbx_seq_one_letter_code
_entity_poly.pdbx_strand_id
1 'polypeptide(L)'
;MESPTADPDTQAEVDLMILDYLLCMAIDQVLDSGNGKVEDDTSWSLDTINTIKTALLPSDTLPKDMQIKTQILELAQLFSDGNGKTEPSRGLATELSQEDQRRSPITRSGRSTPQPYQPHKSDKVPAHDTRVVAFDRSYNALVRFVTLCGTVRDNLPDGHADIAANLITQAALNEYHTAGVKAPGRYRECTERVTACLREALDPYAEQVSLAYLSTLLPSIDLASAESEGSGRKSPRGDTITRSVHRFLTDLMKTLDPPILIQLERGKLGGLSREETQQLKDRIGL
;
A
#
# COMPACT_ATOMS: atom_id res chain seq x y z
N MET A 1 8.38 42.68 16.86
CA MET A 1 7.14 42.21 17.48
C MET A 1 7.11 40.72 17.25
N GLU A 2 7.26 39.92 18.30
CA GLU A 2 7.02 38.48 18.20
C GLU A 2 5.52 38.31 17.93
N SER A 3 5.20 37.68 16.80
CA SER A 3 3.83 37.29 16.49
C SER A 3 3.34 36.38 17.61
N PRO A 4 2.14 36.62 18.18
CA PRO A 4 1.60 35.76 19.22
C PRO A 4 1.43 34.35 18.64
N THR A 5 2.27 33.43 19.07
CA THR A 5 2.14 32.00 18.79
C THR A 5 1.10 31.44 19.74
N ALA A 6 0.22 30.58 19.22
CA ALA A 6 -0.66 29.78 20.05
C ALA A 6 0.17 28.97 21.06
N ASP A 7 -0.43 28.59 22.18
CA ASP A 7 0.20 27.60 23.04
C ASP A 7 0.42 26.30 22.25
N PRO A 8 1.51 25.57 22.54
CA PRO A 8 1.92 24.42 21.72
C PRO A 8 0.86 23.30 21.71
N ASP A 9 0.09 23.16 22.78
CA ASP A 9 -0.95 22.14 22.88
C ASP A 9 -2.13 22.49 21.95
N THR A 10 -2.62 23.74 21.99
CA THR A 10 -3.66 24.21 21.07
C THR A 10 -3.20 24.16 19.62
N GLN A 11 -1.92 24.49 19.34
CA GLN A 11 -1.38 24.38 18.00
C GLN A 11 -1.42 22.92 17.50
N ALA A 12 -1.01 21.96 18.33
CA ALA A 12 -1.06 20.54 17.98
C ALA A 12 -2.49 20.04 17.74
N GLU A 13 -3.46 20.47 18.55
CA GLU A 13 -4.89 20.13 18.36
C GLU A 13 -5.44 20.67 17.03
N VAL A 14 -5.15 21.93 16.73
CA VAL A 14 -5.56 22.56 15.46
C VAL A 14 -4.91 21.86 14.27
N ASP A 15 -3.63 21.55 14.36
CA ASP A 15 -2.90 20.86 13.29
C ASP A 15 -3.46 19.45 13.04
N LEU A 16 -3.86 18.72 14.09
CA LEU A 16 -4.54 17.43 13.97
C LEU A 16 -5.92 17.58 13.32
N MET A 17 -6.70 18.62 13.69
CA MET A 17 -8.00 18.90 13.05
C MET A 17 -7.86 19.21 11.56
N ILE A 18 -6.83 19.98 11.19
CA ILE A 18 -6.51 20.29 9.78
C ILE A 18 -6.10 19.01 9.05
N LEU A 19 -5.22 18.20 9.64
CA LEU A 19 -4.80 16.94 9.02
C LEU A 19 -5.98 15.98 8.81
N ASP A 20 -6.87 15.85 9.80
CA ASP A 20 -8.05 14.99 9.69
C ASP A 20 -9.01 15.46 8.57
N TYR A 21 -9.23 16.78 8.48
CA TYR A 21 -9.98 17.37 7.38
C TYR A 21 -9.35 17.07 6.02
N LEU A 22 -8.04 17.31 5.87
CA LEU A 22 -7.33 17.07 4.62
C LEU A 22 -7.34 15.59 4.22
N LEU A 23 -7.17 14.67 5.18
CA LEU A 23 -7.27 13.24 4.95
C LEU A 23 -8.64 12.87 4.39
N CYS A 24 -9.72 13.33 5.02
CA CYS A 24 -11.08 13.06 4.53
C CYS A 24 -11.31 13.60 3.12
N MET A 25 -10.88 14.84 2.86
CA MET A 25 -11.01 15.44 1.52
C MET A 25 -10.24 14.65 0.45
N ALA A 26 -9.01 14.22 0.75
CA ALA A 26 -8.21 13.43 -0.18
C ALA A 26 -8.81 12.05 -0.42
N ILE A 27 -9.34 11.39 0.62
CA ILE A 27 -10.02 10.10 0.48
C ILE A 27 -11.27 10.24 -0.39
N ASP A 28 -12.12 11.23 -0.13
CA ASP A 28 -13.32 11.48 -0.92
C ASP A 28 -12.97 11.71 -2.39
N GLN A 29 -11.95 12.54 -2.68
CA GLN A 29 -11.48 12.77 -4.05
C GLN A 29 -11.00 11.49 -4.75
N VAL A 30 -10.17 10.69 -4.07
CA VAL A 30 -9.62 9.46 -4.65
C VAL A 30 -10.73 8.44 -4.89
N LEU A 31 -11.69 8.30 -3.97
CA LEU A 31 -12.80 7.36 -4.12
C LEU A 31 -13.85 7.81 -5.17
N ASP A 32 -14.07 9.12 -5.33
CA ASP A 32 -15.07 9.69 -6.27
C ASP A 32 -14.54 9.92 -7.70
N SER A 33 -13.21 9.85 -7.90
CA SER A 33 -12.53 10.10 -9.18
C SER A 33 -12.98 9.21 -10.38
N GLY A 34 -13.84 8.20 -10.14
CA GLY A 34 -14.41 7.32 -11.16
C GLY A 34 -15.46 7.94 -12.10
N ASN A 35 -15.93 9.18 -11.86
CA ASN A 35 -17.10 9.74 -12.56
C ASN A 35 -16.86 10.91 -13.54
N GLY A 36 -15.62 11.33 -13.79
CA GLY A 36 -15.35 12.27 -14.88
C GLY A 36 -14.24 13.26 -14.54
N LYS A 37 -13.21 13.25 -15.40
CA LYS A 37 -12.07 14.16 -15.48
C LYS A 37 -12.16 15.42 -14.61
N VAL A 38 -11.41 15.41 -13.50
CA VAL A 38 -10.68 16.58 -13.04
C VAL A 38 -9.22 16.15 -12.95
N GLU A 39 -8.45 16.69 -13.87
CA GLU A 39 -7.03 16.44 -14.06
C GLU A 39 -6.27 17.27 -13.01
N ASP A 40 -5.38 16.62 -12.27
CA ASP A 40 -4.20 17.19 -11.57
C ASP A 40 -4.35 17.84 -10.19
N ASP A 41 -5.52 17.86 -9.54
CA ASP A 41 -5.68 18.51 -8.22
C ASP A 41 -5.39 17.61 -7.01
N THR A 42 -5.17 16.30 -7.20
CA THR A 42 -4.92 15.37 -6.08
C THR A 42 -3.45 15.35 -5.64
N SER A 43 -2.53 15.84 -6.48
CA SER A 43 -1.09 15.82 -6.20
C SER A 43 -0.71 16.74 -5.04
N TRP A 44 -1.22 17.98 -5.02
CA TRP A 44 -0.92 18.94 -3.97
C TRP A 44 -1.50 18.55 -2.61
N SER A 45 -2.68 17.93 -2.57
CA SER A 45 -3.30 17.48 -1.31
C SER A 45 -2.45 16.41 -0.64
N LEU A 46 -1.84 15.52 -1.43
CA LEU A 46 -1.00 14.45 -0.92
C LEU A 46 0.35 14.93 -0.42
N ASP A 47 1.01 15.83 -1.16
CA ASP A 47 2.26 16.45 -0.70
C ASP A 47 2.03 17.24 0.59
N THR A 48 0.90 17.92 0.69
CA THR A 48 0.50 18.66 1.90
C THR A 48 0.23 17.72 3.07
N ILE A 49 -0.53 16.63 2.86
CA ILE A 49 -0.79 15.61 3.90
C ILE A 49 0.51 14.96 4.37
N ASN A 50 1.40 14.58 3.44
CA ASN A 50 2.69 13.99 3.80
C ASN A 50 3.58 14.98 4.56
N THR A 51 3.64 16.23 4.11
CA THR A 51 4.39 17.29 4.78
C THR A 51 3.89 17.48 6.21
N ILE A 52 2.57 17.64 6.38
CA ILE A 52 1.95 17.82 7.69
C ILE A 52 2.15 16.57 8.56
N LYS A 53 1.95 15.36 8.03
CA LYS A 53 2.17 14.11 8.74
C LYS A 53 3.62 13.99 9.24
N THR A 54 4.61 14.36 8.42
CA THR A 54 6.03 14.34 8.80
C THR A 54 6.40 15.46 9.78
N ALA A 55 5.74 16.62 9.68
CA ALA A 55 5.98 17.75 10.57
C ALA A 55 5.33 17.54 11.96
N LEU A 56 4.18 16.86 12.01
CA LEU A 56 3.43 16.61 13.24
C LEU A 56 3.91 15.39 14.02
N LEU A 57 4.60 14.41 13.39
CA LEU A 57 4.89 13.12 14.05
C LEU A 57 6.30 12.55 13.81
N PRO A 58 7.05 12.30 14.89
CA PRO A 58 7.56 10.94 15.16
C PRO A 58 6.36 10.00 15.35
N SER A 59 6.28 8.95 14.55
CA SER A 59 5.09 8.16 14.13
C SER A 59 4.10 7.58 15.17
N ASP A 60 4.19 7.85 16.47
CA ASP A 60 3.49 7.06 17.50
C ASP A 60 2.30 7.74 18.21
N THR A 61 1.90 8.97 17.84
CA THR A 61 0.86 9.72 18.58
C THR A 61 -0.43 10.03 17.80
N LEU A 62 -0.59 9.53 16.57
CA LEU A 62 -1.84 9.74 15.82
C LEU A 62 -3.02 9.02 16.49
N PRO A 63 -4.17 9.70 16.64
CA PRO A 63 -5.42 9.04 17.01
C PRO A 63 -5.73 7.87 16.08
N LYS A 64 -6.27 6.77 16.65
CA LYS A 64 -6.58 5.53 15.91
C LYS A 64 -7.42 5.78 14.66
N ASP A 65 -8.40 6.67 14.75
CA ASP A 65 -9.27 7.05 13.62
C ASP A 65 -8.47 7.64 12.44
N MET A 66 -7.52 8.53 12.72
CA MET A 66 -6.64 9.12 11.70
C MET A 66 -5.66 8.11 11.12
N GLN A 67 -5.20 7.13 11.91
CA GLN A 67 -4.41 6.01 11.40
C GLN A 67 -5.21 5.17 10.41
N ILE A 68 -6.49 4.90 10.70
CA ILE A 68 -7.39 4.18 9.79
C ILE A 68 -7.59 5.00 8.50
N LYS A 69 -7.91 6.30 8.60
CA LYS A 69 -8.06 7.20 7.44
C LYS A 69 -6.79 7.23 6.58
N THR A 70 -5.62 7.26 7.20
CA THR A 70 -4.32 7.18 6.51
C THR A 70 -4.18 5.86 5.73
N GLN A 71 -4.49 4.72 6.36
CA GLN A 71 -4.43 3.41 5.71
C GLN A 71 -5.45 3.28 4.56
N ILE A 72 -6.65 3.88 4.71
CA ILE A 72 -7.66 3.96 3.66
C ILE A 72 -7.13 4.73 2.45
N LEU A 73 -6.54 5.91 2.67
CA LEU A 73 -5.98 6.73 1.60
C LEU A 73 -4.86 6.01 0.85
N GLU A 74 -3.90 5.44 1.58
CA GLU A 74 -2.77 4.69 0.99
C GLU A 74 -3.26 3.50 0.15
N LEU A 75 -4.29 2.80 0.62
CA LEU A 75 -4.87 1.70 -0.13
C LEU A 75 -5.66 2.18 -1.36
N ALA A 76 -6.45 3.25 -1.23
CA ALA A 76 -7.24 3.80 -2.35
C ALA A 76 -6.34 4.27 -3.52
N GLN A 77 -5.18 4.86 -3.20
CA GLN A 77 -4.17 5.27 -4.19
C GLN A 77 -3.63 4.08 -4.99
N LEU A 78 -3.34 2.95 -4.33
CA LEU A 78 -2.86 1.75 -5.01
C LEU A 78 -3.83 1.23 -6.07
N PHE A 79 -5.12 1.55 -5.99
CA PHE A 79 -6.13 1.16 -6.97
C PHE A 79 -6.47 2.29 -7.97
N SER A 80 -6.15 3.54 -7.64
CA SER A 80 -6.41 4.72 -8.49
C SER A 80 -5.30 4.99 -9.51
N ASP A 81 -4.04 4.66 -9.20
CA ASP A 81 -2.88 4.78 -10.10
C ASP A 81 -2.89 3.78 -11.27
N GLY A 82 -4.02 3.09 -11.51
CA GLY A 82 -4.21 2.12 -12.58
C GLY A 82 -4.36 2.74 -13.97
N ASN A 83 -4.55 4.07 -14.05
CA ASN A 83 -4.86 4.77 -15.29
C ASN A 83 -3.72 5.71 -15.72
N GLY A 84 -2.57 5.13 -16.06
CA GLY A 84 -1.65 5.75 -17.03
C GLY A 84 -0.59 6.71 -16.50
N LYS A 85 0.43 6.18 -15.81
CA LYS A 85 1.83 6.58 -15.99
C LYS A 85 2.73 5.42 -15.53
N THR A 86 3.11 4.58 -16.48
CA THR A 86 4.28 3.74 -16.36
C THR A 86 5.46 4.67 -16.03
N GLU A 87 6.03 4.55 -14.84
CA GLU A 87 7.33 5.16 -14.57
C GLU A 87 8.32 4.77 -15.68
N PRO A 88 9.00 5.72 -16.33
CA PRO A 88 10.10 5.36 -17.20
C PRO A 88 11.19 4.78 -16.31
N SER A 89 11.55 3.52 -16.56
CA SER A 89 12.74 2.90 -15.97
C SER A 89 13.88 3.90 -15.95
N ARG A 90 14.28 4.31 -14.75
CA ARG A 90 15.49 5.08 -14.50
C ARG A 90 16.66 4.17 -14.87
N GLY A 91 16.99 4.20 -16.15
CA GLY A 91 18.21 3.60 -16.68
C GLY A 91 19.38 4.13 -15.86
N LEU A 92 20.20 3.19 -15.40
CA LEU A 92 21.51 3.41 -14.81
C LEU A 92 22.30 4.40 -15.68
N ALA A 93 22.31 5.67 -15.29
CA ALA A 93 23.27 6.64 -15.77
C ALA A 93 24.54 6.46 -14.92
N THR A 94 25.44 5.62 -15.39
CA THR A 94 26.83 5.59 -14.93
C THR A 94 27.73 5.21 -16.09
N GLU A 95 28.13 6.21 -16.89
CA GLU A 95 29.42 6.25 -17.60
C GLU A 95 29.82 7.73 -17.64
N LEU A 96 30.57 8.20 -16.64
CA LEU A 96 32.04 8.23 -16.59
C LEU A 96 32.68 8.93 -17.81
N SER A 97 32.94 10.21 -17.58
CA SER A 97 34.11 11.01 -17.96
C SER A 97 34.88 10.58 -19.21
N GLN A 98 34.64 11.37 -20.25
CA GLN A 98 35.45 11.55 -21.42
C GLN A 98 36.84 12.07 -21.02
N GLU A 99 37.88 11.25 -21.14
CA GLU A 99 39.25 11.76 -21.32
C GLU A 99 40.00 10.89 -22.33
N ASP A 100 40.06 11.45 -23.54
CA ASP A 100 40.80 10.96 -24.68
C ASP A 100 42.24 11.45 -24.58
N GLN A 101 43.22 10.53 -24.51
CA GLN A 101 44.55 10.75 -25.08
C GLN A 101 45.39 9.47 -25.22
N ARG A 102 45.39 8.95 -26.46
CA ARG A 102 46.57 8.58 -27.27
C ARG A 102 47.75 7.80 -26.62
N ARG A 103 47.93 6.55 -27.06
CA ARG A 103 49.08 5.99 -27.85
C ARG A 103 49.31 4.50 -27.56
N SER A 104 49.33 3.68 -28.62
CA SER A 104 50.12 2.43 -28.68
C SER A 104 51.52 2.75 -29.28
N PRO A 105 52.48 1.82 -29.50
CA PRO A 105 52.52 0.35 -29.27
C PRO A 105 53.91 -0.20 -28.78
N ILE A 106 54.07 -1.54 -28.76
CA ILE A 106 55.30 -2.35 -29.08
C ILE A 106 56.08 -3.10 -27.95
N THR A 107 55.92 -4.45 -27.99
CA THR A 107 56.83 -5.62 -27.80
C THR A 107 57.52 -6.03 -26.47
N ARG A 108 57.37 -7.36 -26.23
CA ARG A 108 58.39 -8.44 -26.07
C ARG A 108 58.61 -9.09 -24.68
N SER A 109 58.38 -10.41 -24.68
CA SER A 109 59.30 -11.49 -24.25
C SER A 109 59.29 -12.03 -22.80
N GLY A 110 59.18 -13.37 -22.70
CA GLY A 110 59.76 -14.22 -21.63
C GLY A 110 58.73 -14.98 -20.77
N ARG A 111 58.34 -16.25 -21.04
CA ARG A 111 58.96 -17.59 -20.85
C ARG A 111 58.71 -18.24 -19.46
N SER A 112 58.15 -19.47 -19.49
CA SER A 112 58.20 -20.60 -18.51
C SER A 112 57.27 -20.50 -17.27
N THR A 113 56.56 -21.53 -16.76
CA THR A 113 56.50 -23.01 -16.92
C THR A 113 55.18 -23.52 -16.24
N PRO A 114 54.75 -24.79 -16.43
CA PRO A 114 53.41 -25.31 -16.06
C PRO A 114 53.39 -26.15 -14.76
N GLN A 115 52.25 -26.22 -14.08
CA GLN A 115 51.97 -27.19 -13.00
C GLN A 115 50.46 -27.51 -12.88
N PRO A 116 50.06 -28.63 -12.25
CA PRO A 116 49.19 -29.64 -12.87
C PRO A 116 47.81 -29.80 -12.20
N TYR A 117 46.90 -30.47 -12.92
CA TYR A 117 45.69 -31.18 -12.45
C TYR A 117 45.93 -31.94 -11.11
N GLN A 118 45.02 -32.14 -10.15
CA GLN A 118 43.55 -32.40 -10.04
C GLN A 118 43.23 -32.42 -8.49
N PRO A 119 42.04 -32.79 -7.93
CA PRO A 119 40.73 -33.14 -8.50
C PRO A 119 39.50 -32.49 -7.82
N HIS A 120 38.34 -32.77 -8.41
CA HIS A 120 36.97 -32.49 -7.98
C HIS A 120 36.66 -32.63 -6.47
N LYS A 121 35.93 -31.64 -5.95
CA LYS A 121 34.89 -31.82 -4.92
C LYS A 121 33.61 -31.09 -5.33
N SER A 122 32.70 -31.83 -5.94
CA SER A 122 31.26 -31.74 -5.66
C SER A 122 31.10 -32.20 -4.19
N ASP A 123 30.34 -31.60 -3.28
CA ASP A 123 29.06 -30.93 -3.42
C ASP A 123 29.03 -29.65 -2.58
N LYS A 124 28.77 -28.51 -3.22
CA LYS A 124 28.07 -27.42 -2.54
C LYS A 124 26.62 -27.52 -2.98
N VAL A 125 25.81 -28.10 -2.10
CA VAL A 125 24.36 -27.88 -2.09
C VAL A 125 24.16 -26.37 -2.10
N PRO A 126 23.61 -25.76 -3.16
CA PRO A 126 23.27 -24.35 -3.12
C PRO A 126 22.18 -24.21 -2.07
N ALA A 127 22.43 -23.31 -1.12
CA ALA A 127 21.47 -22.85 -0.14
C ALA A 127 20.08 -22.69 -0.78
N HIS A 128 19.04 -23.08 -0.04
CA HIS A 128 17.66 -22.77 -0.36
C HIS A 128 17.60 -21.34 -0.91
N ASP A 129 17.34 -21.28 -2.21
CA ASP A 129 17.20 -20.08 -3.00
C ASP A 129 15.99 -19.37 -2.40
N THR A 130 16.25 -18.46 -1.45
CA THR A 130 15.31 -17.43 -1.00
C THR A 130 15.07 -16.54 -2.22
N ARG A 131 14.34 -17.07 -3.20
CA ARG A 131 13.85 -16.32 -4.34
C ARG A 131 12.93 -15.30 -3.74
N VAL A 132 13.50 -14.11 -3.57
CA VAL A 132 12.81 -12.86 -3.31
C VAL A 132 11.56 -12.90 -4.16
N VAL A 133 10.41 -13.08 -3.51
CA VAL A 133 9.12 -12.90 -4.18
C VAL A 133 9.22 -11.51 -4.78
N ALA A 134 9.08 -11.41 -6.10
CA ALA A 134 9.01 -10.11 -6.73
C ALA A 134 7.75 -9.45 -6.19
N PHE A 135 7.91 -8.66 -5.12
CA PHE A 135 6.82 -8.02 -4.40
C PHE A 135 6.21 -6.99 -5.33
N ASP A 136 5.17 -7.43 -6.03
CA ASP A 136 4.49 -6.62 -7.01
C ASP A 136 3.40 -5.77 -6.35
N ARG A 137 2.73 -4.97 -7.19
CA ARG A 137 1.61 -4.11 -6.79
C ARG A 137 0.49 -4.91 -6.11
N SER A 138 0.23 -6.15 -6.54
CA SER A 138 -0.84 -7.00 -6.01
C SER A 138 -0.52 -7.52 -4.61
N TYR A 139 0.71 -7.94 -4.34
CA TYR A 139 1.15 -8.32 -3.01
C TYR A 139 1.16 -7.13 -2.05
N ASN A 140 1.61 -5.96 -2.49
CA ASN A 140 1.57 -4.75 -1.67
C ASN A 140 0.13 -4.37 -1.28
N ALA A 141 -0.79 -4.40 -2.25
CA ALA A 141 -2.21 -4.16 -1.99
C ALA A 141 -2.82 -5.17 -1.01
N LEU A 142 -2.44 -6.45 -1.13
CA LEU A 142 -2.86 -7.51 -0.21
C LEU A 142 -2.40 -7.22 1.23
N VAL A 143 -1.12 -6.92 1.44
CA VAL A 143 -0.57 -6.63 2.77
C VAL A 143 -1.30 -5.46 3.40
N ARG A 144 -1.46 -4.34 2.66
CA ARG A 144 -2.15 -3.15 3.18
C ARG A 144 -3.62 -3.42 3.49
N PHE A 145 -4.32 -4.16 2.63
CA PHE A 145 -5.72 -4.51 2.85
C PHE A 145 -5.90 -5.36 4.12
N VAL A 146 -5.06 -6.37 4.31
CA VAL A 146 -5.11 -7.25 5.50
C VAL A 146 -4.76 -6.48 6.76
N THR A 147 -3.77 -5.60 6.72
CA THR A 147 -3.42 -4.72 7.85
C THR A 147 -4.60 -3.83 8.22
N LEU A 148 -5.24 -3.17 7.24
CA LEU A 148 -6.42 -2.34 7.47
C LEU A 148 -7.55 -3.14 8.12
N CYS A 149 -7.84 -4.32 7.59
CA CYS A 149 -8.86 -5.20 8.15
C CYS A 149 -8.55 -5.62 9.60
N GLY A 150 -7.27 -5.83 9.92
CA GLY A 150 -6.81 -6.01 11.29
C GLY A 150 -7.15 -4.80 12.16
N THR A 151 -6.75 -3.59 11.75
CA THR A 151 -6.98 -2.36 12.53
C THR A 151 -8.47 -2.09 12.80
N VAL A 152 -9.36 -2.41 11.84
CA VAL A 152 -10.81 -2.15 11.91
C VAL A 152 -11.66 -3.38 12.24
N ARG A 153 -11.07 -4.41 12.85
CA ARG A 153 -11.69 -5.73 13.06
C ARG A 153 -13.15 -5.69 13.56
N ASP A 154 -13.47 -4.77 14.48
CA ASP A 154 -14.78 -4.73 15.13
C ASP A 154 -15.87 -4.07 14.25
N ASN A 155 -15.48 -3.38 13.17
CA ASN A 155 -16.36 -2.64 12.24
C ASN A 155 -16.08 -2.97 10.77
N LEU A 156 -15.72 -4.23 10.47
CA LEU A 156 -15.40 -4.67 9.12
C LEU A 156 -16.64 -4.64 8.21
N PRO A 157 -16.59 -3.91 7.07
CA PRO A 157 -17.63 -4.01 6.05
C PRO A 157 -17.76 -5.41 5.45
N ASP A 158 -18.94 -5.71 4.91
CA ASP A 158 -19.23 -6.97 4.22
C ASP A 158 -18.32 -7.17 2.98
N GLY A 159 -18.05 -8.43 2.63
CA GLY A 159 -17.27 -8.79 1.44
C GLY A 159 -15.75 -8.67 1.59
N HIS A 160 -15.23 -8.31 2.78
CA HIS A 160 -13.79 -8.23 3.04
C HIS A 160 -13.05 -9.55 2.78
N ALA A 161 -13.67 -10.69 3.11
CA ALA A 161 -13.07 -12.01 2.88
C ALA A 161 -12.91 -12.33 1.39
N ASP A 162 -13.92 -11.99 0.58
CA ASP A 162 -13.88 -12.18 -0.87
C ASP A 162 -12.84 -11.28 -1.53
N ILE A 163 -12.68 -10.04 -1.04
CA ILE A 163 -11.64 -9.12 -1.50
C ILE A 163 -10.26 -9.70 -1.18
N ALA A 164 -10.02 -10.13 0.06
CA ALA A 164 -8.77 -10.76 0.46
C ALA A 164 -8.44 -11.99 -0.40
N ALA A 165 -9.40 -12.90 -0.58
CA ALA A 165 -9.22 -14.10 -1.40
C ALA A 165 -8.87 -13.77 -2.85
N ASN A 166 -9.52 -12.75 -3.44
CA ASN A 166 -9.20 -12.30 -4.79
C ASN A 166 -7.81 -11.65 -4.87
N LEU A 167 -7.38 -10.86 -3.88
CA LEU A 167 -6.04 -10.28 -3.84
C LEU A 167 -4.95 -11.34 -3.70
N ILE A 168 -5.19 -12.37 -2.88
CA ILE A 168 -4.29 -13.54 -2.76
C ILE A 168 -4.20 -14.28 -4.08
N THR A 169 -5.34 -14.51 -4.74
CA THR A 169 -5.39 -15.13 -6.06
C THR A 169 -4.59 -14.31 -7.08
N GLN A 170 -4.70 -12.98 -7.07
CA GLN A 170 -3.96 -12.11 -7.98
C GLN A 170 -2.45 -12.12 -7.71
N ALA A 171 -2.04 -12.01 -6.45
CA ALA A 171 -0.63 -12.09 -6.07
C ALA A 171 -0.03 -13.46 -6.47
N ALA A 172 -0.73 -14.56 -6.21
CA ALA A 172 -0.30 -15.90 -6.59
C ALA A 172 -0.22 -16.08 -8.12
N LEU A 173 -1.19 -15.53 -8.87
CA LEU A 173 -1.15 -15.53 -10.33
C LEU A 173 0.04 -14.76 -10.87
N ASN A 174 0.36 -13.59 -10.32
CA ASN A 174 1.49 -12.81 -10.80
C ASN A 174 2.83 -13.51 -10.50
N GLU A 175 2.96 -14.11 -9.32
CA GLU A 175 4.13 -14.94 -8.97
C GLU A 175 4.26 -16.14 -9.94
N TYR A 176 3.16 -16.82 -10.23
CA TYR A 176 3.14 -17.93 -11.19
C TYR A 176 3.61 -17.49 -12.59
N HIS A 177 3.19 -16.31 -13.04
CA HIS A 177 3.61 -15.78 -14.34
C HIS A 177 5.08 -15.37 -14.38
N THR A 178 5.66 -14.88 -13.28
CA THR A 178 7.08 -14.49 -13.22
C THR A 178 8.01 -15.71 -13.09
N ALA A 179 7.50 -16.86 -12.61
CA ALA A 179 8.30 -18.08 -12.40
C ALA A 179 8.72 -18.83 -13.69
N GLY A 180 8.37 -18.32 -14.88
CA GLY A 180 8.91 -18.72 -16.20
C GLY A 180 8.54 -20.12 -16.72
N VAL A 181 8.21 -21.07 -15.84
CA VAL A 181 7.90 -22.47 -16.18
C VAL A 181 6.51 -22.83 -15.67
N LYS A 182 5.60 -23.14 -16.60
CA LYS A 182 4.20 -23.51 -16.34
C LYS A 182 4.10 -25.02 -16.10
N ALA A 183 4.19 -25.45 -14.84
CA ALA A 183 3.91 -26.82 -14.43
C ALA A 183 2.56 -26.90 -13.69
N PRO A 184 1.79 -27.99 -13.84
CA PRO A 184 0.66 -28.28 -12.95
C PRO A 184 1.14 -28.38 -11.50
N GLY A 185 0.38 -27.83 -10.54
CA GLY A 185 0.75 -27.80 -9.12
C GLY A 185 1.50 -26.54 -8.66
N ARG A 186 2.20 -25.85 -9.57
CA ARG A 186 2.94 -24.60 -9.21
C ARG A 186 2.05 -23.45 -8.76
N TYR A 187 0.81 -23.39 -9.23
CA TYR A 187 -0.12 -22.35 -8.78
C TYR A 187 -0.43 -22.49 -7.29
N ARG A 188 -0.66 -23.73 -6.82
CA ARG A 188 -0.86 -24.03 -5.39
C ARG A 188 0.36 -23.63 -4.57
N GLU A 189 1.56 -23.97 -5.03
CA GLU A 189 2.82 -23.57 -4.39
C GLU A 189 2.97 -22.04 -4.30
N CYS A 190 2.55 -21.30 -5.33
CA CYS A 190 2.54 -19.82 -5.31
C CYS A 190 1.53 -19.29 -4.27
N THR A 191 0.33 -19.86 -4.19
CA THR A 191 -0.65 -19.47 -3.17
C THR A 191 -0.14 -19.71 -1.75
N GLU A 192 0.47 -20.87 -1.50
CA GLU A 192 1.09 -21.21 -0.21
C GLU A 192 2.23 -20.25 0.11
N ARG A 193 3.10 -19.93 -0.86
CA ARG A 193 4.21 -18.98 -0.69
C ARG A 193 3.72 -17.57 -0.40
N VAL A 194 2.77 -17.04 -1.17
CA VAL A 194 2.17 -15.72 -0.92
C VAL A 194 1.59 -15.65 0.49
N THR A 195 0.89 -16.71 0.92
CA THR A 195 0.30 -16.76 2.26
C THR A 195 1.36 -16.84 3.36
N ALA A 196 2.43 -17.60 3.15
CA ALA A 196 3.56 -17.68 4.08
C ALA A 196 4.28 -16.33 4.20
N CYS A 197 4.61 -15.69 3.07
CA CYS A 197 5.20 -14.36 3.05
C CYS A 197 4.28 -13.32 3.70
N LEU A 198 2.96 -13.42 3.50
CA LEU A 198 2.00 -12.53 4.13
C LEU A 198 2.00 -12.68 5.65
N ARG A 199 2.10 -13.91 6.16
CA ARG A 199 2.28 -14.13 7.61
C ARG A 199 3.58 -13.52 8.10
N GLU A 200 4.70 -13.80 7.42
CA GLU A 200 6.02 -13.26 7.78
C GLU A 200 6.06 -11.73 7.74
N ALA A 201 5.42 -11.09 6.75
CA ALA A 201 5.38 -9.63 6.61
C ALA A 201 4.59 -8.96 7.74
N LEU A 202 3.65 -9.67 8.34
CA LEU A 202 2.90 -9.21 9.49
C LEU A 202 3.56 -9.61 10.82
N ASP A 203 4.63 -10.41 10.82
CA ASP A 203 5.18 -11.04 12.03
C ASP A 203 6.25 -10.25 12.82
N PRO A 204 6.98 -9.22 12.34
CA PRO A 204 8.04 -8.65 13.19
C PRO A 204 7.55 -7.59 14.17
N TYR A 205 6.38 -6.97 13.95
CA TYR A 205 5.88 -5.84 14.77
C TYR A 205 4.36 -5.60 14.67
N ALA A 206 3.58 -6.43 13.96
CA ALA A 206 2.15 -6.16 13.85
C ALA A 206 1.42 -6.52 15.14
N GLU A 207 0.49 -5.66 15.53
CA GLU A 207 -0.50 -5.97 16.55
C GLU A 207 -1.08 -7.38 16.30
N GLN A 208 -1.19 -8.20 17.34
CA GLN A 208 -1.81 -9.54 17.36
C GLN A 208 -3.11 -9.65 16.53
N VAL A 209 -3.77 -8.52 16.33
CA VAL A 209 -5.02 -8.30 15.61
C VAL A 209 -4.95 -8.70 14.13
N SER A 210 -3.85 -8.43 13.41
CA SER A 210 -3.73 -8.76 11.97
C SER A 210 -3.58 -10.27 11.73
N LEU A 211 -2.84 -10.96 12.60
CA LEU A 211 -2.69 -12.43 12.55
C LEU A 211 -4.00 -13.16 12.88
N ALA A 212 -4.78 -12.61 13.83
CA ALA A 212 -6.11 -13.14 14.16
C ALA A 212 -7.07 -13.05 12.96
N TYR A 213 -7.05 -11.93 12.23
CA TYR A 213 -7.83 -11.75 11.01
C TYR A 213 -7.36 -12.70 9.89
N LEU A 214 -6.07 -12.89 9.69
CA LEU A 214 -5.58 -13.88 8.71
C LEU A 214 -6.07 -15.30 8.99
N SER A 215 -6.18 -15.67 10.27
CA SER A 215 -6.65 -16.98 10.68
C SER A 215 -8.11 -17.24 10.28
N THR A 216 -8.94 -16.19 10.14
CA THR A 216 -10.33 -16.32 9.66
C THR A 216 -10.41 -16.45 8.14
N LEU A 217 -9.41 -15.94 7.40
CA LEU A 217 -9.38 -15.96 5.94
C LEU A 217 -8.86 -17.27 5.35
N LEU A 218 -7.93 -17.93 6.04
CA LEU A 218 -7.27 -19.17 5.60
C LEU A 218 -8.23 -20.29 5.14
N PRO A 219 -9.31 -20.60 5.87
CA PRO A 219 -10.27 -21.61 5.43
C PRO A 219 -10.97 -21.30 4.10
N SER A 220 -11.24 -20.02 3.82
CA SER A 220 -11.94 -19.58 2.59
C SER A 220 -11.05 -19.68 1.33
N ILE A 221 -9.73 -19.58 1.51
CA ILE A 221 -8.75 -19.65 0.42
C ILE A 221 -8.59 -21.11 -0.06
N ASP A 222 -8.63 -22.08 0.85
CA ASP A 222 -8.54 -23.50 0.52
C ASP A 222 -9.73 -23.97 -0.34
N LEU A 223 -10.93 -23.44 -0.12
CA LEU A 223 -12.09 -23.69 -0.97
C LEU A 223 -11.96 -23.02 -2.36
N ALA A 224 -11.54 -21.76 -2.43
CA ALA A 224 -11.39 -21.04 -3.69
C ALA A 224 -10.31 -21.66 -4.61
N SER A 225 -9.27 -22.26 -4.02
CA SER A 225 -8.21 -22.99 -4.73
C SER A 225 -8.71 -24.27 -5.41
N ALA A 226 -9.70 -24.96 -4.83
CA ALA A 226 -10.27 -26.19 -5.38
C ALA A 226 -11.19 -25.96 -6.59
N GLU A 227 -11.83 -24.80 -6.69
CA GLU A 227 -12.81 -24.50 -7.76
C GLU A 227 -12.17 -23.90 -9.02
N SER A 228 -10.90 -23.49 -8.97
CA SER A 228 -10.22 -22.77 -10.05
C SER A 228 -9.53 -23.65 -11.12
N GLU A 229 -9.78 -24.97 -11.15
CA GLU A 229 -9.19 -25.86 -12.18
C GLU A 229 -9.99 -25.93 -13.49
N GLY A 230 -11.12 -25.23 -13.62
CA GLY A 230 -12.05 -25.47 -14.72
C GLY A 230 -12.81 -24.27 -15.27
N SER A 231 -12.20 -23.10 -15.52
CA SER A 231 -12.87 -22.11 -16.39
C SER A 231 -11.90 -21.10 -17.00
N GLY A 232 -11.50 -21.35 -18.24
CA GLY A 232 -10.85 -20.36 -19.09
C GLY A 232 -11.86 -19.29 -19.53
N ARG A 233 -12.12 -18.30 -18.68
CA ARG A 233 -12.82 -17.07 -19.09
C ARG A 233 -11.96 -15.85 -18.78
N LYS A 234 -11.34 -15.31 -19.83
CA LYS A 234 -10.74 -13.97 -19.82
C LYS A 234 -11.87 -12.96 -19.59
N SER A 235 -11.96 -12.42 -18.38
CA SER A 235 -12.74 -11.20 -18.11
C SER A 235 -11.78 -10.12 -17.60
N PRO A 236 -12.13 -8.83 -17.73
CA PRO A 236 -11.34 -7.72 -17.23
C PRO A 236 -11.46 -7.69 -15.70
N ARG A 237 -10.75 -8.60 -15.03
CA ARG A 237 -10.85 -8.87 -13.59
C ARG A 237 -10.35 -7.71 -12.72
N GLY A 238 -9.57 -6.80 -13.31
CA GLY A 238 -9.04 -5.61 -12.64
C GLY A 238 -10.14 -4.63 -12.18
N ASP A 239 -11.09 -4.32 -13.06
CA ASP A 239 -12.11 -3.31 -12.75
C ASP A 239 -13.07 -3.75 -11.64
N THR A 240 -13.32 -5.06 -11.53
CA THR A 240 -14.21 -5.63 -10.51
C THR A 240 -13.57 -5.61 -9.13
N ILE A 241 -12.29 -6.02 -9.01
CA ILE A 241 -11.59 -5.94 -7.71
C ILE A 241 -11.49 -4.49 -7.25
N THR A 242 -11.11 -3.58 -8.15
CA THR A 242 -10.98 -2.15 -7.85
C THR A 242 -12.30 -1.59 -7.32
N ARG A 243 -13.41 -1.90 -8.00
CA ARG A 243 -14.74 -1.46 -7.55
C ARG A 243 -15.13 -2.04 -6.19
N SER A 244 -14.82 -3.30 -5.93
CA SER A 244 -15.10 -3.93 -4.64
C SER A 244 -14.28 -3.31 -3.52
N VAL A 245 -12.99 -3.02 -3.76
CA VAL A 245 -12.12 -2.32 -2.82
C VAL A 245 -12.63 -0.90 -2.58
N HIS A 246 -12.92 -0.12 -3.63
CA HIS A 246 -13.46 1.24 -3.47
C HIS A 246 -14.76 1.23 -2.66
N ARG A 247 -15.70 0.32 -2.96
CA ARG A 247 -16.94 0.18 -2.18
C ARG A 247 -16.64 -0.13 -0.71
N PHE A 248 -15.75 -1.09 -0.44
CA PHE A 248 -15.33 -1.44 0.91
C PHE A 248 -14.76 -0.23 1.66
N LEU A 249 -13.89 0.56 1.01
CA LEU A 249 -13.29 1.75 1.60
C LEU A 249 -14.33 2.85 1.85
N THR A 250 -15.25 3.07 0.91
CA THR A 250 -16.37 4.00 1.09
C THR A 250 -17.27 3.59 2.26
N ASP A 251 -17.58 2.30 2.38
CA ASP A 251 -18.43 1.80 3.47
C ASP A 251 -17.70 1.87 4.82
N LEU A 252 -16.39 1.62 4.83
CA LEU A 252 -15.56 1.81 6.02
C LEU A 252 -15.52 3.28 6.46
N MET A 253 -15.31 4.22 5.53
CA MET A 253 -15.30 5.66 5.82
C MET A 253 -16.60 6.15 6.48
N LYS A 254 -17.75 5.55 6.17
CA LYS A 254 -19.03 5.88 6.80
C LYS A 254 -19.14 5.46 8.27
N THR A 255 -18.28 4.54 8.71
CA THR A 255 -18.23 4.10 10.11
C THR A 255 -17.33 4.98 10.99
N LEU A 256 -16.53 5.85 10.37
CA LEU A 256 -15.60 6.75 11.05
C LEU A 256 -16.27 8.09 11.32
N ASP A 257 -15.83 8.76 12.39
CA ASP A 257 -16.36 10.07 12.72
C ASP A 257 -15.88 11.11 11.67
N PRO A 258 -16.78 11.96 11.15
CA PRO A 258 -16.39 13.03 10.26
C PRO A 258 -15.51 14.05 11.02
N PRO A 259 -14.49 14.66 10.38
CA PRO A 259 -13.69 15.71 11.00
C PRO A 259 -14.55 16.87 11.49
N ILE A 260 -14.16 17.47 12.62
CA ILE A 260 -14.88 18.62 13.21
C ILE A 260 -15.08 19.74 12.18
N LEU A 261 -14.07 20.02 11.35
CA LEU A 261 -14.16 21.05 10.32
C LEU A 261 -15.25 20.74 9.28
N ILE A 262 -15.38 19.48 8.83
CA ILE A 262 -16.47 19.05 7.94
C ILE A 262 -17.83 19.16 8.64
N GLN A 263 -17.91 18.84 9.93
CA GLN A 263 -19.14 18.96 10.71
C GLN A 263 -19.61 20.42 10.82
N LEU A 264 -18.67 21.35 11.03
CA LEU A 264 -18.93 22.79 11.09
C LEU A 264 -19.42 23.33 9.74
N GLU A 265 -18.83 22.90 8.63
CA GLU A 265 -19.27 23.24 7.27
C GLU A 265 -20.70 22.76 7.01
N ARG A 266 -21.05 21.55 7.47
CA ARG A 266 -22.40 20.98 7.35
C ARG A 266 -23.43 21.59 8.31
N GLY A 267 -22.98 22.46 9.22
CA GLY A 267 -23.82 23.14 10.20
C GLY A 267 -24.40 22.21 11.26
N LYS A 268 -23.72 21.11 11.59
CA LYS A 268 -24.13 20.21 12.67
C LYS A 268 -22.90 19.54 13.29
N LEU A 269 -22.49 20.05 14.46
CA LEU A 269 -21.44 19.44 15.28
C LEU A 269 -21.99 18.25 16.08
N GLY A 270 -21.19 17.21 16.24
CA GLY A 270 -21.51 16.02 17.02
C GLY A 270 -21.87 16.39 18.46
N GLY A 271 -22.96 15.80 18.95
CA GLY A 271 -23.49 16.11 20.29
C GLY A 271 -24.30 17.42 20.39
N LEU A 272 -24.38 18.23 19.33
CA LEU A 272 -25.19 19.45 19.28
C LEU A 272 -26.32 19.36 18.25
N SER A 273 -27.42 20.07 18.52
CA SER A 273 -28.43 20.40 17.52
C SER A 273 -27.88 21.43 16.51
N ARG A 274 -28.61 21.63 15.41
CA ARG A 274 -28.23 22.63 14.40
C ARG A 274 -28.30 24.05 14.98
N GLU A 275 -29.29 24.29 15.83
CA GLU A 275 -29.49 25.56 16.52
C GLU A 275 -28.36 25.85 17.50
N GLU A 276 -27.96 24.85 18.30
CA GLU A 276 -26.81 24.97 19.21
C GLU A 276 -25.49 25.16 18.44
N THR A 277 -25.33 24.44 17.31
CA THR A 277 -24.16 24.63 16.44
C THR A 277 -24.10 26.05 15.88
N GLN A 278 -25.23 26.61 15.45
CA GLN A 278 -25.29 27.99 14.96
C GLN A 278 -24.98 29.00 16.07
N GLN A 279 -25.54 28.81 17.26
CA GLN A 279 -25.23 29.65 18.42
C GLN A 279 -23.74 29.61 18.77
N LEU A 280 -23.11 28.43 18.68
CA LEU A 280 -21.67 28.29 18.88
C LEU A 280 -20.89 29.08 17.83
N LYS A 281 -21.23 28.92 16.54
CA LYS A 281 -20.62 29.64 15.42
C LYS A 281 -20.71 31.16 15.60
N ASP A 282 -21.89 31.68 15.92
CA ASP A 282 -22.12 33.10 16.15
C ASP A 282 -21.25 33.64 17.32
N ARG A 283 -21.05 32.83 18.37
CA ARG A 283 -20.22 33.18 19.52
C ARG A 283 -18.72 33.25 19.21
N ILE A 284 -18.24 32.43 18.27
CA ILE A 284 -16.82 32.34 17.90
C ILE A 284 -16.50 33.07 16.59
N GLY A 285 -17.50 33.67 15.93
CA GLY A 285 -17.34 34.48 14.71
C GLY A 285 -17.17 33.68 13.42
N LEU A 286 -17.84 32.51 13.30
CA LEU A 286 -17.86 31.64 12.11
C LEU A 286 -19.20 31.64 11.37
#